data_AF-A0A3M1NAY1-F1
#
_entry.id   AF-A0A3M1NAY1-F1
#
_cell.length_a   1.000
_cell.length_b   1.000
_cell.length_c   1.000
_cell.angle_alpha   90.00
_cell.angle_beta   90.00
_cell.angle_gamma   90.00
#
_symmetry.space_group_name_H-M   'P 1'
#
loop_
_entity.id
_entity.type
_entity.pdbx_description
1 polymer ?
#
loop_
_entity_poly.entity_id
_entity_poly.type
_entity_poly.pdbx_seq_one_letter_code
_entity_poly.pdbx_strand_id
1 'polypeptide(L)'
;MYWPYDKIGFGEGYGLNRGGHSLTWAFRNLRADLTVWFRDTFGWTLHADIERALREHLGYGFGVGLGWLLMALGLLSGRKHAALWLSFGFFAALVISGLFYWIGSVVHGGAVYSVRYYYEGIFGACLVVAYGLVALIGKLPRRWIGYAALLIACAASLLGYTPARLREPLPPNWSNGLYGYNNISRAQIAAVNAMRAALGAPEQPTLVVVLKREGERDNWRDYGALLALTDPYLKSDIIVARLFEPEEVPEFVRRFPERLVLYQVGATLYASLAQALTPSPE
;
A
#
# COMPACT_ATOMS: atom_id res chain seq x y z
N MET A 1 17.88 -2.71 10.06
CA MET A 1 18.54 -1.42 10.37
C MET A 1 17.99 -0.87 11.68
N TYR A 2 18.87 -0.34 12.54
CA TYR A 2 18.75 0.20 13.91
C TYR A 2 20.12 0.87 14.25
N TRP A 3 20.86 1.30 13.21
CA TRP A 3 22.31 1.12 12.98
C TRP A 3 22.81 2.18 11.97
N PRO A 4 24.11 2.49 11.90
CA PRO A 4 24.67 3.82 12.14
C PRO A 4 24.02 5.10 11.61
N TYR A 5 22.71 5.26 11.25
CA TYR A 5 21.93 6.34 10.53
C TYR A 5 21.56 6.16 9.01
N ASP A 6 22.14 5.28 8.20
CA ASP A 6 23.47 5.60 7.67
C ASP A 6 23.99 4.65 6.63
N LYS A 7 23.74 5.02 5.37
CA LYS A 7 24.64 5.15 4.21
C LYS A 7 23.76 5.80 3.13
N ILE A 8 23.41 7.04 3.44
CA ILE A 8 22.12 7.71 3.22
C ILE A 8 21.67 7.72 1.74
N GLY A 9 20.40 7.35 1.51
CA GLY A 9 19.79 7.19 0.17
C GLY A 9 19.87 5.77 -0.40
N PHE A 10 20.72 4.94 0.21
CA PHE A 10 20.91 3.49 0.07
C PHE A 10 20.80 2.89 -1.34
N GLY A 11 22.00 2.84 -1.94
CA GLY A 11 22.37 2.09 -3.13
C GLY A 11 22.97 0.72 -2.82
N GLU A 12 23.99 0.36 -3.60
CA GLU A 12 24.53 -1.00 -3.70
C GLU A 12 24.89 -1.62 -2.34
N GLY A 13 24.40 -2.85 -2.10
CA GLY A 13 24.61 -3.59 -0.85
C GLY A 13 23.62 -3.26 0.28
N TYR A 14 22.77 -2.23 0.15
CA TYR A 14 21.91 -1.79 1.27
C TYR A 14 20.49 -1.41 0.88
N GLY A 15 20.25 -0.82 -0.29
CA GLY A 15 18.91 -0.39 -0.71
C GLY A 15 18.44 -1.01 -2.02
N LEU A 16 17.15 -0.80 -2.29
CA LEU A 16 16.43 -1.45 -3.39
C LEU A 16 16.90 -1.00 -4.78
N ASN A 17 17.44 0.21 -4.91
CA ASN A 17 17.87 0.78 -6.18
C ASN A 17 19.39 0.71 -6.32
N ARG A 18 19.89 0.16 -7.43
CA ARG A 18 21.32 0.28 -7.78
C ARG A 18 21.68 1.77 -7.88
N GLY A 19 22.78 2.17 -7.24
CA GLY A 19 23.21 3.57 -7.15
C GLY A 19 22.46 4.44 -6.13
N GLY A 20 21.43 3.91 -5.48
CA GLY A 20 20.71 4.58 -4.39
C GLY A 20 19.74 5.66 -4.85
N HIS A 21 19.40 6.56 -3.94
CA HIS A 21 18.52 7.68 -4.22
C HIS A 21 19.15 8.66 -5.20
N SER A 22 18.37 9.08 -6.19
CA SER A 22 18.71 10.14 -7.13
C SER A 22 17.46 10.95 -7.44
N LEU A 23 17.60 12.18 -7.93
CA LEU A 23 16.46 12.97 -8.38
C LEU A 23 15.67 12.24 -9.48
N THR A 24 16.32 11.49 -10.34
CA THR A 24 15.66 10.65 -11.35
C THR A 24 14.74 9.61 -10.70
N TRP A 25 15.21 8.92 -9.66
CA TRP A 25 14.40 7.98 -8.89
C TRP A 25 13.30 8.69 -8.09
N ALA A 26 13.60 9.83 -7.49
CA ALA A 26 12.65 10.67 -6.76
C ALA A 26 11.48 11.07 -7.65
N PHE A 27 11.76 11.64 -8.82
CA PHE A 27 10.74 12.01 -9.79
C PHE A 27 9.98 10.79 -10.30
N ARG A 28 10.65 9.67 -10.60
CA ARG A 28 9.97 8.43 -11.03
C ARG A 28 9.02 7.89 -9.95
N ASN A 29 9.39 7.96 -8.67
CA ASN A 29 8.55 7.52 -7.56
C ASN A 29 7.40 8.49 -7.34
N LEU A 30 7.68 9.80 -7.26
CA LEU A 30 6.66 10.84 -7.12
C LEU A 30 5.63 10.74 -8.24
N ARG A 31 6.10 10.52 -9.47
CA ARG A 31 5.32 10.24 -10.66
C ARG A 31 4.36 9.06 -10.41
N ALA A 32 4.88 7.90 -10.02
CA ALA A 32 4.04 6.74 -9.73
C ALA A 32 3.02 7.02 -8.61
N ASP A 33 3.42 7.75 -7.57
CA ASP A 33 2.59 8.00 -6.39
C ASP A 33 1.46 8.96 -6.67
N LEU A 34 1.76 10.11 -7.27
CA LEU A 34 0.75 11.07 -7.69
C LEU A 34 -0.21 10.44 -8.70
N THR A 35 0.28 9.50 -9.51
CA THR A 35 -0.59 8.77 -10.44
C THR A 35 -1.67 7.99 -9.71
N VAL A 36 -1.27 7.21 -8.72
CA VAL A 36 -2.21 6.45 -7.90
C VAL A 36 -3.06 7.39 -7.05
N TRP A 37 -2.47 8.43 -6.47
CA TRP A 37 -3.20 9.39 -5.63
C TRP A 37 -4.30 10.12 -6.41
N PHE A 38 -4.03 10.65 -7.60
CA PHE A 38 -5.03 11.36 -8.40
C PHE A 38 -6.13 10.45 -8.92
N ARG A 39 -5.81 9.19 -9.20
CA ARG A 39 -6.77 8.16 -9.58
C ARG A 39 -7.64 7.74 -8.40
N ASP A 40 -7.04 7.43 -7.26
CA ASP A 40 -7.69 6.78 -6.12
C ASP A 40 -8.44 7.77 -5.21
N THR A 41 -7.99 9.03 -5.08
CA THR A 41 -8.64 10.03 -4.18
C THR A 41 -10.03 10.44 -4.66
N PHE A 42 -10.24 10.51 -5.98
CA PHE A 42 -11.54 10.86 -6.56
C PHE A 42 -12.17 9.71 -7.35
N GLY A 43 -11.47 8.58 -7.49
CA GLY A 43 -11.99 7.32 -8.02
C GLY A 43 -12.49 7.38 -9.45
N TRP A 44 -11.84 8.18 -10.31
CA TRP A 44 -12.17 8.28 -11.73
C TRP A 44 -11.11 7.56 -12.55
N THR A 45 -11.51 6.46 -13.18
CA THR A 45 -10.69 5.75 -14.17
C THR A 45 -11.28 5.94 -15.54
N LEU A 46 -10.43 6.19 -16.53
CA LEU A 46 -10.87 6.28 -17.90
C LEU A 46 -10.78 4.89 -18.54
N HIS A 47 -11.47 4.71 -19.66
CA HIS A 47 -11.25 3.51 -20.46
C HIS A 47 -9.78 3.44 -20.87
N ALA A 48 -9.18 2.24 -20.88
CA ALA A 48 -7.74 2.09 -21.09
C ALA A 48 -7.25 2.70 -22.43
N ASP A 49 -8.09 2.66 -23.46
CA ASP A 49 -7.79 3.31 -24.75
C ASP A 49 -7.73 4.83 -24.65
N ILE A 50 -8.61 5.44 -23.84
CA ILE A 50 -8.60 6.87 -23.58
C ILE A 50 -7.38 7.24 -22.73
N GLU A 51 -7.06 6.44 -21.70
CA GLU A 51 -5.85 6.65 -20.89
C GLU A 51 -4.58 6.59 -21.73
N ARG A 52 -4.48 5.58 -22.60
CA ARG A 52 -3.38 5.39 -23.55
C ARG A 52 -3.30 6.58 -24.51
N ALA A 53 -4.39 6.94 -25.19
CA ALA A 53 -4.41 8.05 -26.13
C ALA A 53 -4.01 9.38 -25.47
N LEU A 54 -4.57 9.68 -24.30
CA LEU A 54 -4.23 10.89 -23.53
C LEU A 54 -2.76 10.91 -23.13
N ARG A 55 -2.21 9.78 -22.66
CA ARG A 55 -0.81 9.66 -22.28
C ARG A 55 0.13 9.82 -23.48
N GLU A 56 -0.22 9.24 -24.63
CA GLU A 56 0.57 9.30 -25.86
C GLU A 56 0.60 10.72 -26.46
N HIS A 57 -0.54 11.43 -26.46
CA HIS A 57 -0.67 12.70 -27.16
C HIS A 57 -0.40 13.94 -26.28
N LEU A 58 -0.79 13.89 -25.00
CA LEU A 58 -0.66 15.02 -24.07
C LEU A 58 0.47 14.81 -23.07
N GLY A 59 1.10 13.64 -23.12
CA GLY A 59 2.21 13.28 -22.26
C GLY A 59 1.77 12.82 -20.89
N TYR A 60 2.74 12.80 -19.98
CA TYR A 60 2.58 12.18 -18.69
C TYR A 60 1.69 13.01 -17.73
N GLY A 61 0.80 12.34 -17.00
CA GLY A 61 -0.19 12.95 -16.08
C GLY A 61 -1.59 13.03 -16.70
N PHE A 62 -1.67 12.97 -18.03
CA PHE A 62 -2.91 12.78 -18.76
C PHE A 62 -3.23 11.28 -18.84
N GLY A 63 -4.49 10.92 -18.61
CA GLY A 63 -4.93 9.51 -18.51
C GLY A 63 -4.73 8.87 -17.12
N VAL A 64 -4.47 9.66 -16.08
CA VAL A 64 -4.09 9.21 -14.73
C VAL A 64 -5.22 9.42 -13.70
N GLY A 65 -6.45 9.27 -14.18
CA GLY A 65 -7.65 9.77 -13.50
C GLY A 65 -7.76 11.30 -13.58
N LEU A 66 -8.94 11.81 -13.16
CA LEU A 66 -9.33 13.20 -13.38
C LEU A 66 -9.12 14.10 -12.14
N GLY A 67 -8.54 13.57 -11.06
CA GLY A 67 -8.37 14.29 -9.80
C GLY A 67 -7.58 15.60 -9.90
N TRP A 68 -6.57 15.64 -10.76
CA TRP A 68 -5.74 16.83 -10.94
C TRP A 68 -6.49 18.00 -11.60
N LEU A 69 -7.46 17.72 -12.48
CA LEU A 69 -8.31 18.76 -13.10
C LEU A 69 -9.18 19.44 -12.05
N LEU A 70 -9.73 18.65 -11.12
CA LEU A 70 -10.52 19.17 -10.02
C LEU A 70 -9.68 20.05 -9.09
N MET A 71 -8.42 19.68 -8.87
CA MET A 71 -7.46 20.49 -8.09
C MET A 71 -7.21 21.83 -8.77
N ALA A 72 -6.91 21.81 -10.07
CA ALA A 72 -6.68 23.02 -10.86
C ALA A 72 -7.91 23.94 -10.86
N LEU A 73 -9.12 23.38 -11.01
CA LEU A 73 -10.37 24.13 -10.92
C LEU A 73 -10.53 24.81 -9.55
N GLY A 74 -10.17 24.10 -8.48
CA GLY A 74 -10.13 24.61 -7.11
C GLY A 74 -9.22 25.82 -6.94
N LEU A 75 -7.96 25.70 -7.38
CA LEU A 75 -6.98 26.76 -7.30
C LEU A 75 -7.33 27.98 -8.16
N LEU A 76 -7.83 27.76 -9.38
CA LEU A 76 -8.23 28.85 -10.28
C LEU A 76 -9.44 29.62 -9.72
N SER A 77 -10.45 28.89 -9.24
CA SER A 77 -11.64 29.49 -8.62
C SER A 77 -11.28 30.18 -7.30
N GLY A 78 -10.35 29.59 -6.55
CA GLY A 78 -9.87 30.03 -5.25
C GLY A 78 -8.73 31.05 -5.30
N ARG A 79 -8.36 31.58 -6.48
CA ARG A 79 -7.08 32.33 -6.65
C ARG A 79 -6.88 33.52 -5.72
N LYS A 80 -7.97 34.10 -5.19
CA LYS A 80 -7.96 35.24 -4.25
C LYS A 80 -8.06 34.84 -2.77
N HIS A 81 -8.19 33.55 -2.48
CA HIS A 81 -8.42 33.04 -1.13
C HIS A 81 -7.13 32.45 -0.56
N ALA A 82 -6.42 33.23 0.26
CA ALA A 82 -5.15 32.82 0.86
C ALA A 82 -5.26 31.49 1.62
N ALA A 83 -6.37 31.25 2.33
CA ALA A 83 -6.58 29.99 3.07
C ALA A 83 -6.57 28.74 2.18
N LEU A 84 -7.10 28.82 0.95
CA LEU A 84 -7.07 27.70 0.00
C LEU A 84 -5.65 27.45 -0.51
N TRP A 85 -4.90 28.52 -0.79
CA TRP A 85 -3.50 28.41 -1.19
C TRP A 85 -2.61 27.89 -0.06
N LEU A 86 -2.89 28.23 1.19
CA LEU A 86 -2.20 27.67 2.36
C LEU A 86 -2.50 26.18 2.49
N SER A 87 -3.77 25.79 2.34
CA SER A 87 -4.19 24.38 2.39
C SER A 87 -3.54 23.55 1.28
N PHE A 88 -3.50 24.08 0.05
CA PHE A 88 -2.79 23.49 -1.06
C PHE A 88 -1.27 23.49 -0.85
N GLY A 89 -0.73 24.59 -0.31
CA GLY A 89 0.70 24.76 -0.05
C GLY A 89 1.23 23.72 0.93
N PHE A 90 0.45 23.34 1.94
CA PHE A 90 0.78 22.24 2.84
C PHE A 90 0.86 20.90 2.10
N PHE A 91 -0.15 20.57 1.27
CA PHE A 91 -0.11 19.36 0.43
C PHE A 91 1.08 19.38 -0.54
N ALA A 92 1.33 20.49 -1.21
CA ALA A 92 2.45 20.67 -2.12
C ALA A 92 3.80 20.54 -1.38
N ALA A 93 3.91 21.07 -0.16
CA ALA A 93 5.10 20.93 0.66
C ALA A 93 5.36 19.45 1.01
N LEU A 94 4.35 18.68 1.42
CA LEU A 94 4.50 17.24 1.66
C LEU A 94 4.93 16.48 0.41
N VAL A 95 4.34 16.80 -0.73
CA VAL A 95 4.70 16.23 -2.04
C VAL A 95 6.16 16.54 -2.40
N ILE A 96 6.59 17.79 -2.23
CA ILE A 96 7.97 18.23 -2.51
C ILE A 96 8.94 17.59 -1.51
N SER A 97 8.61 17.56 -0.22
CA SER A 97 9.40 16.87 0.80
C SER A 97 9.55 15.38 0.50
N GLY A 98 8.52 14.76 -0.08
CA GLY A 98 8.55 13.38 -0.56
C GLY A 98 9.62 13.11 -1.61
N LEU A 99 10.08 14.12 -2.38
CA LEU A 99 11.19 13.96 -3.32
C LEU A 99 12.52 13.61 -2.63
N PHE A 100 12.68 14.00 -1.36
CA PHE A 100 13.87 13.68 -0.57
C PHE A 100 13.77 12.32 0.13
N TYR A 101 12.63 11.62 -0.03
CA TYR A 101 12.42 10.29 0.54
C TYR A 101 13.04 9.21 -0.37
N TRP A 102 13.90 8.36 0.19
CA TRP A 102 14.74 7.44 -0.59
C TRP A 102 14.08 6.11 -0.94
N ILE A 103 13.08 5.67 -0.18
CA ILE A 103 12.37 4.42 -0.47
C ILE A 103 11.36 4.69 -1.58
N GLY A 104 11.67 4.15 -2.75
CA GLY A 104 10.70 4.07 -3.84
C GLY A 104 9.54 3.18 -3.47
N SER A 105 8.35 3.68 -3.70
CA SER A 105 7.09 2.93 -3.58
C SER A 105 6.95 1.86 -4.64
N VAL A 106 7.68 1.97 -5.75
CA VAL A 106 7.61 1.06 -6.91
C VAL A 106 8.49 -0.16 -6.69
N VAL A 107 8.00 -1.08 -5.87
CA VAL A 107 8.53 -2.44 -5.81
C VAL A 107 7.56 -3.33 -6.61
N HIS A 108 8.06 -3.97 -7.67
CA HIS A 108 7.31 -4.89 -8.55
C HIS A 108 6.07 -4.31 -9.23
N GLY A 109 6.16 -3.09 -9.80
CA GLY A 109 5.03 -2.45 -10.50
C GLY A 109 3.91 -1.93 -9.59
N GLY A 110 4.04 -2.20 -8.27
CA GLY A 110 3.07 -2.22 -7.18
C GLY A 110 2.68 -0.93 -6.45
N ALA A 111 3.35 0.19 -6.70
CA ALA A 111 3.39 1.31 -5.76
C ALA A 111 2.06 1.95 -5.35
N VAL A 112 1.66 1.79 -4.08
CA VAL A 112 0.68 2.65 -3.38
C VAL A 112 1.22 3.09 -2.01
N TYR A 113 2.37 2.55 -1.57
CA TYR A 113 2.76 2.61 -0.17
C TYR A 113 3.15 4.01 0.32
N SER A 114 3.80 4.80 -0.52
CA SER A 114 4.26 6.17 -0.18
C SER A 114 3.14 7.21 -0.26
N VAL A 115 2.01 6.89 -0.90
CA VAL A 115 0.83 7.77 -0.97
C VAL A 115 0.36 8.14 0.46
N ARG A 116 0.59 7.24 1.43
CA ARG A 116 0.31 7.49 2.85
C ARG A 116 1.09 8.67 3.43
N TYR A 117 2.26 9.02 2.88
CA TYR A 117 3.04 10.16 3.37
C TYR A 117 2.41 11.49 2.99
N TYR A 118 1.41 11.47 2.10
CA TYR A 118 0.62 12.65 1.76
C TYR A 118 -0.69 12.71 2.53
N TYR A 119 -1.00 11.74 3.40
CA TYR A 119 -2.34 11.62 4.00
C TYR A 119 -2.77 12.88 4.75
N GLU A 120 -1.84 13.53 5.44
CA GLU A 120 -2.09 14.75 6.21
C GLU A 120 -2.49 15.91 5.29
N GLY A 121 -1.92 15.97 4.09
CA GLY A 121 -2.23 16.97 3.07
C GLY A 121 -3.52 16.70 2.31
N ILE A 122 -4.07 15.47 2.38
CA ILE A 122 -5.29 15.09 1.64
C ILE A 122 -6.46 15.97 2.02
N PHE A 123 -6.63 16.31 3.30
CA PHE A 123 -7.75 17.15 3.75
C PHE A 123 -7.71 18.54 3.11
N GLY A 124 -6.53 19.16 3.06
CA GLY A 124 -6.34 20.46 2.40
C GLY A 124 -6.62 20.38 0.90
N ALA A 125 -6.13 19.34 0.25
CA ALA A 125 -6.43 19.03 -1.16
C ALA A 125 -7.93 18.85 -1.43
N CYS A 126 -8.65 18.12 -0.57
CA CYS A 126 -10.10 17.95 -0.66
C CYS A 126 -10.86 19.27 -0.56
N LEU A 127 -10.44 20.18 0.34
CA LEU A 127 -11.06 21.50 0.45
C LEU A 127 -10.88 22.34 -0.82
N VAL A 128 -9.69 22.31 -1.43
CA VAL A 128 -9.41 23.00 -2.69
C VAL A 128 -10.31 22.47 -3.80
N VAL A 129 -10.41 21.15 -3.93
CA VAL A 129 -11.29 20.50 -4.92
C VAL A 129 -12.76 20.83 -4.67
N ALA A 130 -13.22 20.72 -3.43
CA ALA A 130 -14.60 21.05 -3.06
C ALA A 130 -14.94 22.50 -3.40
N TYR A 131 -14.03 23.44 -3.13
CA TYR A 131 -14.21 24.84 -3.49
C TYR A 131 -14.38 25.03 -5.01
N GLY A 132 -13.54 24.38 -5.81
CA GLY A 132 -13.64 24.42 -7.28
C GLY A 132 -14.97 23.88 -7.80
N LEU A 133 -15.41 22.74 -7.27
CA LEU A 133 -16.69 22.14 -7.63
C LEU A 133 -17.87 23.03 -7.26
N VAL A 134 -17.89 23.60 -6.05
CA VAL A 134 -18.95 24.52 -5.61
C VAL A 134 -18.95 25.79 -6.46
N ALA A 135 -17.79 26.35 -6.77
CA ALA A 135 -17.68 27.51 -7.64
C ALA A 135 -18.19 27.22 -9.06
N LEU A 136 -17.92 26.03 -9.60
CA LEU A 136 -18.43 25.59 -10.90
C LEU A 136 -19.95 25.39 -10.89
N ILE A 137 -20.47 24.66 -9.90
CA ILE A 137 -21.92 24.43 -9.73
C ILE A 137 -22.65 25.76 -9.51
N GLY A 138 -22.02 26.71 -8.80
CA GLY A 138 -22.55 28.04 -8.56
C GLY A 138 -22.81 28.86 -9.83
N LYS A 139 -22.13 28.55 -10.94
CA LYS A 139 -22.33 29.17 -12.25
C LYS A 139 -23.51 28.58 -13.05
N LEU A 140 -24.06 27.45 -12.61
CA LEU A 140 -25.20 26.83 -13.28
C LEU A 140 -26.49 27.58 -12.93
N PRO A 141 -27.41 27.78 -13.89
CA PRO A 141 -28.69 28.44 -13.63
C PRO A 141 -29.56 27.66 -12.65
N ARG A 142 -29.40 26.33 -12.61
CA ARG A 142 -30.08 25.42 -11.68
C ARG A 142 -29.04 24.63 -10.90
N ARG A 143 -28.58 25.20 -9.77
CA ARG A 143 -27.51 24.61 -8.93
C ARG A 143 -27.78 23.17 -8.50
N TRP A 144 -29.03 22.81 -8.23
CA TRP A 144 -29.41 21.46 -7.82
C TRP A 144 -29.06 20.41 -8.89
N ILE A 145 -29.06 20.76 -10.18
CA ILE A 145 -28.63 19.86 -11.27
C ILE A 145 -27.14 19.55 -11.12
N GLY A 146 -26.32 20.56 -10.81
CA GLY A 146 -24.89 20.36 -10.56
C GLY A 146 -24.62 19.47 -9.35
N TYR A 147 -25.35 19.67 -8.25
CA TYR A 147 -25.24 18.80 -7.08
C TYR A 147 -25.75 17.37 -7.33
N ALA A 148 -26.84 17.22 -8.08
CA ALA A 148 -27.34 15.90 -8.48
C ALA A 148 -26.33 15.17 -9.38
N ALA A 149 -25.72 15.87 -10.34
CA ALA A 149 -24.67 15.33 -11.18
C ALA A 149 -23.45 14.89 -10.34
N LEU A 150 -23.02 15.71 -9.36
CA LEU A 150 -21.95 15.36 -8.43
C LEU A 150 -22.27 14.11 -7.60
N LEU A 151 -23.50 14.00 -7.08
CA LEU A 151 -23.93 12.81 -6.33
C LEU A 151 -23.93 11.56 -7.20
N ILE A 152 -24.43 11.65 -8.44
CA ILE A 152 -24.39 10.55 -9.41
C ILE A 152 -22.93 10.16 -9.70
N ALA A 153 -22.06 11.15 -9.87
CA ALA A 153 -20.62 10.97 -10.03
C ALA A 153 -19.99 10.19 -8.87
N CYS A 154 -20.25 10.61 -7.64
CA CYS A 154 -19.75 9.93 -6.43
C CYS A 154 -20.32 8.51 -6.31
N ALA A 155 -21.60 8.31 -6.61
CA ALA A 155 -22.23 6.99 -6.60
C ALA A 155 -21.63 6.07 -7.68
N ALA A 156 -21.41 6.58 -8.89
CA ALA A 156 -20.76 5.83 -9.97
C ALA A 156 -19.33 5.43 -9.61
N SER A 157 -18.58 6.32 -8.96
CA SER A 157 -17.25 6.00 -8.43
C SER A 157 -17.31 4.92 -7.35
N LEU A 158 -18.21 5.07 -6.36
CA LEU A 158 -18.36 4.11 -5.27
C LEU A 158 -18.79 2.71 -5.78
N LEU A 159 -19.70 2.65 -6.75
CA LEU A 159 -20.26 1.40 -7.26
C LEU A 159 -19.41 0.75 -8.36
N GLY A 160 -18.69 1.55 -9.17
CA GLY A 160 -17.87 1.07 -10.27
C GLY A 160 -16.40 0.94 -9.90
N TYR A 161 -15.80 2.01 -9.42
CA TYR A 161 -14.37 2.10 -9.18
C TYR A 161 -13.94 1.30 -7.95
N THR A 162 -14.63 1.44 -6.81
CA THR A 162 -14.24 0.76 -5.56
C THR A 162 -14.23 -0.78 -5.69
N PRO A 163 -15.28 -1.44 -6.23
CA PRO A 163 -15.24 -2.89 -6.43
C PRO A 163 -14.18 -3.34 -7.43
N ALA A 164 -13.95 -2.57 -8.50
CA ALA A 164 -12.88 -2.85 -9.45
C ALA A 164 -11.48 -2.75 -8.82
N ARG A 165 -11.32 -1.89 -7.80
CA ARG A 165 -10.09 -1.72 -7.03
C ARG A 165 -9.86 -2.82 -5.99
N LEU A 166 -10.92 -3.43 -5.49
CA LEU A 166 -10.93 -4.44 -4.42
C LEU A 166 -11.13 -5.89 -4.91
N ARG A 167 -11.05 -6.15 -6.22
CA ARG A 167 -11.23 -7.51 -6.79
C ARG A 167 -9.94 -8.12 -7.32
N GLU A 168 -9.94 -9.44 -7.46
CA GLU A 168 -9.00 -10.22 -8.26
C GLU A 168 -9.75 -11.14 -9.24
N PRO A 169 -9.26 -11.34 -10.48
CA PRO A 169 -8.10 -10.66 -11.08
C PRO A 169 -8.41 -9.19 -11.40
N LEU A 170 -7.36 -8.37 -11.42
CA LEU A 170 -7.47 -6.96 -11.78
C LEU A 170 -7.78 -6.81 -13.27
N PRO A 171 -8.42 -5.70 -13.69
CA PRO A 171 -8.46 -5.35 -15.10
C PRO A 171 -7.04 -5.36 -15.72
N PRO A 172 -6.85 -5.81 -16.98
CA PRO A 172 -5.53 -6.00 -17.61
C PRO A 172 -4.61 -4.77 -17.60
N ASN A 173 -5.15 -3.57 -17.41
CA ASN A 173 -4.43 -2.30 -17.44
C ASN A 173 -4.33 -1.63 -16.06
N TRP A 174 -4.75 -2.31 -15.01
CA TRP A 174 -4.66 -1.80 -13.65
C TRP A 174 -3.42 -2.36 -12.98
N SER A 175 -2.43 -1.49 -12.80
CA SER A 175 -1.39 -1.76 -11.81
C SER A 175 -2.01 -1.62 -10.41
N ASN A 176 -1.96 -2.72 -9.64
CA ASN A 176 -1.92 -2.73 -8.17
C ASN A 176 -3.26 -2.71 -7.44
N GLY A 177 -4.00 -3.81 -7.46
CA GLY A 177 -5.21 -3.99 -6.65
C GLY A 177 -5.00 -3.75 -5.17
N LEU A 178 -6.07 -3.37 -4.47
CA LEU A 178 -6.08 -3.26 -3.02
C LEU A 178 -6.48 -4.58 -2.34
N TYR A 179 -7.09 -5.51 -3.08
CA TYR A 179 -7.28 -6.87 -2.61
C TYR A 179 -5.91 -7.54 -2.42
N GLY A 180 -5.70 -8.18 -1.27
CA GLY A 180 -4.44 -8.86 -0.98
C GLY A 180 -3.22 -7.93 -1.05
N TYR A 181 -3.40 -6.62 -0.86
CA TYR A 181 -2.35 -5.63 -1.06
C TYR A 181 -1.08 -6.03 -0.29
N ASN A 182 0.08 -5.95 -0.96
CA ASN A 182 1.36 -6.44 -0.44
C ASN A 182 1.39 -7.94 -0.10
N ASN A 183 0.60 -8.79 -0.78
CA ASN A 183 0.46 -10.22 -0.45
C ASN A 183 -0.10 -10.48 0.96
N ILE A 184 -0.74 -9.47 1.58
CA ILE A 184 -1.32 -9.58 2.92
C ILE A 184 -2.80 -9.88 2.78
N SER A 185 -3.21 -11.07 3.16
CA SER A 185 -4.61 -11.49 3.06
C SER A 185 -4.99 -12.52 4.12
N ARG A 186 -6.30 -12.80 4.21
CA ARG A 186 -6.83 -13.88 5.07
C ARG A 186 -6.30 -15.26 4.69
N ALA A 187 -5.73 -15.44 3.50
CA ALA A 187 -5.17 -16.73 3.08
C ALA A 187 -4.04 -17.20 4.00
N GLN A 188 -3.23 -16.28 4.52
CA GLN A 188 -2.16 -16.60 5.47
C GLN A 188 -2.72 -17.16 6.79
N ILE A 189 -3.82 -16.57 7.28
CA ILE A 189 -4.53 -17.04 8.49
C ILE A 189 -5.18 -18.40 8.22
N ALA A 190 -5.80 -18.56 7.04
CA ALA A 190 -6.40 -19.81 6.62
C ALA A 190 -5.37 -20.95 6.53
N ALA A 191 -4.14 -20.66 6.09
CA ALA A 191 -3.07 -21.65 6.05
C ALA A 191 -2.67 -22.15 7.45
N VAL A 192 -2.59 -21.25 8.44
CA VAL A 192 -2.35 -21.63 9.85
C VAL A 192 -3.49 -22.51 10.37
N ASN A 193 -4.75 -22.12 10.12
CA ASN A 193 -5.92 -22.88 10.56
C ASN A 193 -6.02 -24.25 9.88
N ALA A 194 -5.65 -24.34 8.59
CA ALA A 194 -5.58 -25.61 7.88
C ALA A 194 -4.49 -26.53 8.47
N MET A 195 -3.32 -25.98 8.82
CA MET A 195 -2.25 -26.74 9.48
C MET A 195 -2.66 -27.22 10.87
N ARG A 196 -3.30 -26.36 11.68
CA ARG A 196 -3.91 -26.74 12.97
C ARG A 196 -4.86 -27.92 12.84
N ALA A 197 -5.79 -27.83 11.88
CA ALA A 197 -6.75 -28.90 11.62
C ALA A 197 -6.07 -30.20 11.18
N ALA A 198 -5.08 -30.12 10.28
CA ALA A 198 -4.31 -31.27 9.82
C ALA A 198 -3.52 -31.96 10.94
N LEU A 199 -3.07 -31.21 11.95
CA LEU A 199 -2.38 -31.72 13.13
C LEU A 199 -3.34 -32.16 14.25
N GLY A 200 -4.66 -32.10 14.03
CA GLY A 200 -5.67 -32.50 15.02
C GLY A 200 -5.87 -31.51 16.17
N ALA A 201 -5.43 -30.26 16.00
CA ALA A 201 -5.47 -29.21 17.04
C ALA A 201 -6.14 -27.91 16.53
N PRO A 202 -7.38 -27.95 16.00
CA PRO A 202 -8.03 -26.83 15.31
C PRO A 202 -8.19 -25.56 16.18
N GLU A 203 -8.44 -25.73 17.49
CA GLU A 203 -8.70 -24.65 18.44
C GLU A 203 -7.50 -24.32 19.34
N GLN A 204 -6.36 -25.01 19.17
CA GLN A 204 -5.22 -24.82 20.06
C GLN A 204 -4.50 -23.51 19.73
N PRO A 205 -4.31 -22.58 20.68
CA PRO A 205 -3.54 -21.35 20.47
C PRO A 205 -2.17 -21.64 19.85
N THR A 206 -1.74 -20.85 18.86
CA THR A 206 -0.58 -21.17 18.03
C THR A 206 0.49 -20.10 18.13
N LEU A 207 1.73 -20.56 18.22
CA LEU A 207 2.94 -19.77 18.01
C LEU A 207 3.49 -20.10 16.63
N VAL A 208 3.51 -19.12 15.73
CA VAL A 208 4.18 -19.22 14.43
C VAL A 208 5.57 -18.61 14.55
N VAL A 209 6.59 -19.46 14.44
CA VAL A 209 7.99 -19.07 14.44
C VAL A 209 8.44 -18.85 13.00
N VAL A 210 8.67 -17.60 12.63
CA VAL A 210 9.18 -17.21 11.31
C VAL A 210 10.70 -17.29 11.33
N LEU A 211 11.24 -18.07 10.40
CA LEU A 211 12.66 -18.33 10.23
C LEU A 211 13.14 -17.83 8.88
N LYS A 212 14.44 -17.53 8.81
CA LYS A 212 15.14 -17.27 7.56
C LYS A 212 15.96 -18.51 7.18
N ARG A 213 15.78 -18.99 5.95
CA ARG A 213 16.62 -20.04 5.35
C ARG A 213 17.63 -19.41 4.40
N GLU A 214 18.84 -19.95 4.37
CA GLU A 214 19.86 -19.53 3.40
C GLU A 214 19.37 -19.74 1.97
N GLY A 215 19.65 -18.80 1.07
CA GLY A 215 19.16 -18.83 -0.31
C GLY A 215 17.71 -18.36 -0.50
N GLU A 216 16.91 -18.24 0.57
CA GLU A 216 15.54 -17.74 0.47
C GLU A 216 15.40 -16.25 0.74
N ARG A 217 14.43 -15.65 0.04
CA ARG A 217 14.04 -14.26 0.30
C ARG A 217 13.25 -14.17 1.59
N ASP A 218 13.78 -13.39 2.52
CA ASP A 218 13.09 -12.99 3.75
C ASP A 218 12.19 -11.79 3.45
N ASN A 219 10.89 -12.03 3.32
CA ASN A 219 9.91 -11.00 2.99
C ASN A 219 8.80 -10.97 4.03
N TRP A 220 8.71 -9.85 4.76
CA TRP A 220 7.69 -9.64 5.80
C TRP A 220 6.25 -9.80 5.29
N ARG A 221 6.05 -9.62 3.98
CA ARG A 221 4.76 -9.77 3.32
C ARG A 221 4.22 -11.19 3.40
N ASP A 222 5.07 -12.20 3.54
CA ASP A 222 4.66 -13.60 3.55
C ASP A 222 4.00 -14.04 4.87
N TYR A 223 4.23 -13.27 5.94
CA TYR A 223 3.61 -13.47 7.26
C TYR A 223 2.92 -12.20 7.79
N GLY A 224 2.76 -11.18 6.94
CA GLY A 224 2.29 -9.85 7.34
C GLY A 224 0.91 -9.83 7.97
N ALA A 225 -0.02 -10.68 7.50
CA ALA A 225 -1.36 -10.78 8.09
C ALA A 225 -1.32 -11.40 9.49
N LEU A 226 -0.38 -12.32 9.74
CA LEU A 226 -0.24 -12.98 11.02
C LEU A 226 0.34 -12.03 12.08
N LEU A 227 1.24 -11.11 11.70
CA LEU A 227 1.74 -10.06 12.60
C LEU A 227 0.60 -9.22 13.18
N ALA A 228 -0.41 -8.89 12.37
CA ALA A 228 -1.57 -8.11 12.81
C ALA A 228 -2.46 -8.82 13.83
N LEU A 229 -2.33 -10.16 13.97
CA LEU A 229 -3.05 -10.93 14.98
C LEU A 229 -2.33 -10.98 16.33
N THR A 230 -1.05 -10.63 16.38
CA THR A 230 -0.25 -10.73 17.61
C THR A 230 -0.61 -9.58 18.54
N ASP A 231 -1.26 -9.89 19.65
CA ASP A 231 -1.55 -8.95 20.73
C ASP A 231 -0.26 -8.56 21.48
N PRO A 232 -0.03 -7.27 21.81
CA PRO A 232 1.11 -6.84 22.62
C PRO A 232 1.24 -7.55 23.97
N TYR A 233 0.16 -8.10 24.53
CA TYR A 233 0.20 -8.89 25.76
C TYR A 233 0.38 -10.40 25.53
N LEU A 234 0.56 -10.83 24.28
CA LEU A 234 0.81 -12.21 23.89
C LEU A 234 -0.33 -13.17 24.31
N LYS A 235 -1.58 -12.69 24.27
CA LYS A 235 -2.78 -13.48 24.61
C LYS A 235 -3.64 -13.84 23.40
N SER A 236 -3.30 -13.35 22.21
CA SER A 236 -4.03 -13.67 20.98
C SER A 236 -3.97 -15.17 20.65
N ASP A 237 -4.97 -15.64 19.90
CA ASP A 237 -5.04 -17.03 19.45
C ASP A 237 -3.82 -17.42 18.60
N ILE A 238 -3.42 -16.55 17.67
CA ILE A 238 -2.18 -16.69 16.89
C ILE A 238 -1.17 -15.62 17.35
N ILE A 239 0.04 -16.06 17.66
CA ILE A 239 1.21 -15.21 17.92
C ILE A 239 2.26 -15.49 16.88
N VAL A 240 2.93 -14.44 16.40
CA VAL A 240 4.06 -14.55 15.49
C VAL A 240 5.31 -14.07 16.19
N ALA A 241 6.37 -14.87 16.09
CA ALA A 241 7.71 -14.49 16.51
C ALA A 241 8.66 -14.69 15.34
N ARG A 242 9.43 -13.66 15.00
CA ARG A 242 10.51 -13.77 14.02
C ARG A 242 11.82 -13.95 14.75
N LEU A 243 12.48 -15.07 14.49
CA LEU A 243 13.79 -15.39 15.04
C LEU A 243 14.81 -15.39 13.91
N PHE A 244 15.98 -14.80 14.17
CA PHE A 244 17.05 -14.70 13.19
C PHE A 244 17.96 -15.93 13.22
N GLU A 245 18.24 -16.43 14.43
CA GLU A 245 19.14 -17.55 14.69
C GLU A 245 18.32 -18.80 15.05
N PRO A 246 18.37 -19.88 14.26
CA PRO A 246 17.62 -21.11 14.54
C PRO A 246 17.94 -21.75 15.91
N GLU A 247 19.12 -21.49 16.45
CA GLU A 247 19.60 -22.03 17.73
C GLU A 247 18.83 -21.44 18.93
N GLU A 248 18.24 -20.25 18.78
CA GLU A 248 17.44 -19.59 19.82
C GLU A 248 16.01 -20.17 19.92
N VAL A 249 15.57 -20.88 18.88
CA VAL A 249 14.20 -21.38 18.74
C VAL A 249 13.77 -22.28 19.90
N PRO A 250 14.55 -23.30 20.34
CA PRO A 250 14.10 -24.20 21.40
C PRO A 250 13.86 -23.47 22.72
N GLU A 251 14.73 -22.53 23.09
CA GLU A 251 14.60 -21.76 24.32
C GLU A 251 13.44 -20.75 24.23
N PHE A 252 13.27 -20.12 23.07
CA PHE A 252 12.15 -19.22 22.85
C PHE A 252 10.80 -19.93 22.94
N VAL A 253 10.67 -21.10 22.29
CA VAL A 253 9.44 -21.90 22.27
C VAL A 253 9.03 -22.35 23.68
N ARG A 254 9.98 -22.66 24.56
CA ARG A 254 9.70 -23.03 25.97
C ARG A 254 8.93 -21.97 26.75
N ARG A 255 8.97 -20.71 26.31
CA ARG A 255 8.20 -19.61 26.92
C ARG A 255 6.70 -19.65 26.60
N PHE A 256 6.29 -20.53 25.68
CA PHE A 256 4.91 -20.70 25.22
C PHE A 256 4.44 -22.16 25.27
N PRO A 257 4.51 -22.82 26.45
CA PRO A 257 4.35 -24.28 26.56
C PRO A 257 2.96 -24.80 26.17
N GLU A 258 1.92 -23.97 26.22
CA GLU A 258 0.53 -24.36 25.94
C GLU A 258 0.16 -24.22 24.45
N ARG A 259 1.06 -23.67 23.63
CA ARG A 259 0.77 -23.33 22.23
C ARG A 259 1.24 -24.41 21.27
N LEU A 260 0.45 -24.65 20.23
CA LEU A 260 0.92 -25.37 19.05
C LEU A 260 2.01 -24.55 18.37
N VAL A 261 3.16 -25.14 18.11
CA VAL A 261 4.30 -24.46 17.49
C VAL A 261 4.36 -24.82 16.02
N LEU A 262 4.23 -23.82 15.16
CA LEU A 262 4.43 -23.96 13.72
C LEU A 262 5.64 -23.14 13.31
N TYR A 263 6.30 -23.55 12.22
CA TYR A 263 7.47 -22.88 11.69
C TYR A 263 7.16 -22.36 10.30
N GLN A 264 7.61 -21.16 9.97
CA GLN A 264 7.37 -20.55 8.67
C GLN A 264 8.70 -20.15 8.02
N VAL A 265 8.89 -20.53 6.76
CA VAL A 265 9.99 -20.07 5.90
C VAL A 265 9.37 -19.56 4.60
N GLY A 266 9.61 -18.29 4.26
CA GLY A 266 8.90 -17.63 3.18
C GLY A 266 7.37 -17.70 3.37
N ALA A 267 6.65 -18.17 2.36
CA ALA A 267 5.20 -18.37 2.40
C ALA A 267 4.76 -19.77 2.89
N THR A 268 5.70 -20.65 3.25
CA THR A 268 5.42 -22.06 3.56
C THR A 268 5.46 -22.31 5.06
N LEU A 269 4.46 -23.05 5.56
CA LEU A 269 4.36 -23.50 6.96
C LEU A 269 4.83 -24.95 7.11
N TYR A 270 5.46 -25.24 8.24
CA TYR A 270 6.01 -26.54 8.61
C TYR A 270 5.60 -26.89 10.04
N ALA A 271 5.41 -28.18 10.31
CA ALA A 271 5.01 -28.68 11.64
C ALA A 271 6.21 -28.88 12.58
N SER A 272 7.44 -28.91 12.05
CA SER A 272 8.64 -29.10 12.86
C SER A 272 9.81 -28.23 12.38
N LEU A 273 10.71 -27.89 13.30
CA LEU A 273 11.91 -27.12 13.01
C LEU A 273 12.81 -27.86 12.00
N ALA A 274 12.94 -29.18 12.14
CA ALA A 274 13.73 -29.99 11.22
C ALA A 274 13.23 -29.88 9.77
N GLN A 275 11.91 -29.94 9.56
CA GLN A 275 11.31 -29.77 8.24
C GLN A 275 11.55 -28.36 7.67
N ALA A 276 11.42 -27.32 8.50
CA ALA A 276 11.65 -25.94 8.08
C ALA A 276 13.11 -25.69 7.65
N LEU A 277 14.07 -26.29 8.34
CA LEU A 277 15.50 -26.13 8.06
C LEU A 277 16.02 -27.06 6.94
N THR A 278 15.28 -28.10 6.57
CA THR A 278 15.66 -28.97 5.46
C THR A 278 15.52 -28.20 4.14
N PRO A 279 16.57 -28.10 3.30
CA PRO A 279 16.47 -27.48 1.99
C PRO A 279 15.36 -28.13 1.16
N SER A 280 14.56 -27.34 0.44
CA SER A 280 13.63 -27.93 -0.53
C SER A 280 14.46 -28.64 -1.61
N PRO A 281 14.08 -29.85 -2.05
CA PRO A 281 14.71 -30.45 -3.22
C PRO A 281 14.53 -29.50 -4.41
N GLU A 282 15.62 -29.20 -5.11
CA GLU A 282 15.63 -28.40 -6.35
C GLU A 282 14.77 -29.04 -7.45
#